data_AF-X1EI85-F1
#
_entry.id   AF-X1EI85-F1
#
_cell.length_a   1.000
_cell.length_b   1.000
_cell.length_c   1.000
_cell.angle_alpha   90.00
_cell.angle_beta   90.00
_cell.angle_gamma   90.00
#
_symmetry.space_group_name_H-M   'P 1'
#
loop_
_entity.id
_entity.type
_entity.pdbx_description
1 polymer ?
#
loop_
_entity_poly.entity_id
_entity_poly.type
_entity_poly.pdbx_seq_one_letter_code
_entity_poly.pdbx_strand_id
1 'polypeptide(L)' 'MVAKVEWHQGDLFQRVGFIVTNLSARADNVVTFYNGRGIAEQLISSKYANNSLYYNEQRIGNEL' A
#
# COMPACT_ATOMS: atom_id res chain seq x y z
N MET A 1 9.40 0.13 16.77
CA MET A 1 9.72 1.20 15.79
C MET A 1 10.84 0.69 14.89
N VAL A 2 10.69 0.80 13.58
CA VAL A 2 11.72 0.38 12.61
C VAL A 2 12.08 1.58 11.75
N ALA A 3 13.38 1.87 11.59
CA ALA A 3 13.86 2.91 10.69
C ALA A 3 14.30 2.28 9.37
N LYS A 4 13.88 2.87 8.26
CA LYS A 4 14.36 2.53 6.91
C LYS A 4 15.32 3.62 6.46
N VAL A 5 16.49 3.21 6.01
CA VAL A 5 17.54 4.11 5.54
C VAL A 5 17.82 3.77 4.08
N GLU A 6 17.62 4.73 3.19
CA GLU A 6 17.90 4.59 1.76
C GLU A 6 19.11 5.43 1.36
N TRP A 7 20.04 4.79 0.65
CA TRP A 7 21.25 5.41 0.13
C TRP A 7 21.09 5.66 -1.36
N HIS A 8 21.26 6.92 -1.77
CA HIS A 8 21.25 7.32 -3.17
C HIS A 8 22.61 7.91 -3.55
N GLN A 9 23.22 7.40 -4.62
CA GLN A 9 24.51 7.89 -5.09
C GLN A 9 24.35 9.32 -5.62
N GLY A 10 24.98 10.29 -4.95
CA GLY A 10 24.89 11.73 -5.27
C GLY A 10 24.10 12.55 -4.25
N ASP A 11 23.35 11.93 -3.34
CA ASP A 11 22.73 12.64 -2.22
C ASP A 11 23.78 12.89 -1.11
N LEU A 12 23.89 14.13 -0.64
CA LEU A 12 24.83 14.51 0.43
C LEU A 12 24.47 13.85 1.78
N PHE A 13 23.20 13.48 1.96
CA PHE A 13 22.68 12.82 3.15
C PHE A 13 21.74 11.67 2.78
N GLN A 14 21.71 10.66 3.66
CA GLN A 14 20.84 9.49 3.53
C GLN A 14 19.38 9.88 3.75
N ARG A 15 18.45 9.21 3.05
CA ARG A 15 17.02 9.40 3.29
C ARG A 15 16.56 8.46 4.39
N VAL A 16 16.15 9.02 5.52
CA VAL A 16 15.68 8.26 6.68
C VAL A 16 14.17 8.38 6.78
N GLY A 17 13.48 7.25 6.75
CA GLY A 17 12.04 7.13 7.02
C GLY A 17 11.78 6.23 8.22
N PHE A 18 10.63 6.41 8.88
CA PHE A 18 10.25 5.58 10.03
C PHE A 18 8.96 4.82 9.75
N ILE A 19 8.97 3.53 10.07
CA ILE A 19 7.79 2.68 10.10
C ILE A 19 7.37 2.53 11.56
N VAL A 20 6.23 3.16 11.87
CA VAL A 20 5.54 2.99 13.15
C VAL A 20 4.49 1.89 12.97
N THR A 21 4.58 0.85 13.79
CA THR A 21 3.67 -0.30 13.69
C THR A 21 3.35 -0.88 15.06
N ASN A 22 2.14 -1.42 15.20
CA ASN A 22 1.70 -2.22 16.35
C ASN A 22 2.03 -3.71 16.16
N LEU A 23 2.45 -4.13 14.96
CA LEU A 23 2.76 -5.53 14.66
C LEU A 23 3.84 -6.07 15.59
N SER A 24 3.53 -7.16 16.31
CA SER A 24 4.51 -7.96 17.05
C SER A 24 5.26 -8.89 16.09
N ALA A 25 6.07 -8.29 15.21
CA ALA A 25 6.87 -9.00 14.22
C ALA A 25 8.33 -8.51 14.25
N ARG A 26 9.25 -9.38 13.84
CA ARG A 26 10.67 -9.00 13.67
C ARG A 26 10.80 -7.87 12.65
N ALA A 27 11.80 -7.01 12.84
CA ALA A 27 12.00 -5.82 12.00
C ALA A 27 12.03 -6.14 10.51
N ASP A 28 12.69 -7.22 10.09
CA ASP A 28 12.78 -7.64 8.70
C ASP A 28 11.41 -7.97 8.11
N ASN A 29 10.53 -8.61 8.89
CA ASN A 29 9.17 -8.94 8.46
C ASN A 29 8.31 -7.68 8.32
N VAL A 30 8.50 -6.71 9.22
CA VAL A 30 7.84 -5.39 9.13
C VAL A 30 8.29 -4.66 7.86
N VAL A 31 9.60 -4.63 7.59
CA VAL A 31 10.15 -3.97 6.39
C VAL A 31 9.61 -4.63 5.12
N THR A 32 9.64 -5.95 5.03
CA THR A 32 9.11 -6.71 3.88
C THR A 32 7.63 -6.45 3.67
N PHE A 33 6.82 -6.46 4.74
CA PHE A 33 5.39 -6.17 4.65
C PHE A 33 5.11 -4.75 4.13
N TYR A 34 5.77 -3.72 4.68
CA TYR A 34 5.55 -2.34 4.26
C TYR A 34 6.11 -2.04 2.87
N ASN A 35 7.21 -2.67 2.46
CA ASN A 35 7.73 -2.54 1.10
C ASN A 35 6.78 -3.15 0.04
N GLY A 36 5.91 -4.10 0.41
CA GLY A 36 4.89 -4.69 -0.46
C GLY A 36 3.51 -4.02 -0.39
N ARG A 37 3.34 -2.99 0.44
CA ARG A 37 2.04 -2.36 0.74
C ARG A 37 1.32 -1.84 -0.50
N GLY A 38 2.06 -1.30 -1.48
CA GLY A 38 1.48 -0.75 -2.71
C GLY A 38 0.63 -1.76 -3.49
N ILE A 39 1.02 -3.04 -3.52
CA ILE A 39 0.24 -4.09 -4.19
C ILE A 39 -1.06 -4.37 -3.42
N ALA A 40 -0.97 -4.46 -2.10
CA ALA A 40 -2.14 -4.69 -1.26
C ALA A 40 -3.15 -3.54 -1.36
N GLU A 41 -2.67 -2.30 -1.31
CA GLU A 41 -3.50 -1.10 -1.49
C GLU A 41 -4.12 -1.02 -2.88
N GLN A 42 -3.35 -1.36 -3.91
CA GLN A 42 -3.84 -1.39 -5.27
C GLN A 42 -4.92 -2.47 -5.47
N LEU A 43 -4.75 -3.66 -4.91
CA LEU A 43 -5.76 -4.71 -4.94
C LEU A 43 -7.04 -4.32 -4.23
N ILE A 44 -6.93 -3.67 -3.06
CA ILE A 44 -8.08 -3.16 -2.31
C ILE A 44 -8.79 -2.05 -3.10
N SER A 45 -8.04 -1.09 -3.64
CA SER A 45 -8.57 -0.01 -4.47
C SER A 45 -9.27 -0.54 -5.72
N SER A 46 -8.64 -1.46 -6.45
CA SER A 46 -9.22 -2.09 -7.64
C SER A 46 -10.48 -2.89 -7.31
N LYS A 47 -10.52 -3.58 -6.17
CA LYS A 47 -11.75 -4.25 -5.71
C LYS A 47 -12.90 -3.27 -5.53
N TYR A 48 -12.68 -2.14 -4.85
CA TYR A 48 -13.73 -1.13 -4.65
C TYR A 48 -14.15 -0.46 -5.96
N ALA A 49 -13.20 -0.15 -6.83
CA ALA A 49 -13.48 0.41 -8.15
C ALA A 49 -14.35 -0.56 -8.98
N ASN A 50 -13.95 -1.83 -9.08
CA ASN A 50 -14.72 -2.86 -9.79
C ASN A 50 -16.11 -3.03 -9.18
N ASN A 51 -16.22 -3.12 -7.85
CA ASN A 51 -17.52 -3.27 -7.18
C ASN A 51 -18.46 -2.09 -7.52
N SER A 52 -17.93 -0.86 -7.54
CA SER A 52 -18.67 0.34 -7.94
C SER A 52 -19.15 0.26 -9.40
N LEU A 53 -18.29 -0.22 -10.31
CA LEU A 53 -18.68 -0.42 -11.71
C LEU A 53 -19.79 -1.47 -11.86
N TYR A 54 -19.70 -2.60 -11.15
CA TYR A 54 -20.75 -3.63 -11.15
C TYR A 54 -22.11 -3.10 -10.69
N TYR A 55 -22.15 -2.32 -9.60
CA TYR A 55 -23.40 -1.71 -9.15
C TYR A 55 -23.95 -0.68 -10.14
N ASN A 56 -23.08 0.09 -10.81
CA ASN A 56 -23.50 1.05 -11.84
C ASN A 56 -24.06 0.37 -13.08
N GLU A 57 -23.45 -0.72 -13.56
CA GLU A 57 -23.97 -1.52 -14.68
C GLU A 57 -25.34 -2.13 -14.36
N GLN A 58 -25.52 -2.64 -13.14
CA GLN A 58 -26.82 -3.14 -12.67
C GLN A 58 -27.87 -2.03 -12.57
N ARG A 59 -27.49 -0.82 -12.17
CA ARG A 59 -28.40 0.32 -12.09
C ARG A 59 -28.89 0.71 -13.49
N ILE A 60 -27.98 0.80 -14.46
CA ILE A 60 -28.30 1.13 -15.86
C ILE A 60 -29.17 0.04 -16.50
N GLY A 61 -28.88 -1.24 -16.25
CA GLY A 61 -29.65 -2.36 -16.77
C GLY A 61 -31.07 -2.49 -16.21
N ASN A 62 -31.37 -1.84 -15.08
CA ASN A 62 -32.72 -1.79 -14.49
C ASN A 62 -33.48 -0.50 -14.83
N GLU A 63 -32.83 0.45 -15.52
CA GLU A 63 -33.44 1.72 -15.99
C GLU A 63 -33.96 1.63 -17.44
N LEU A 64 -33.81 0.46 -18.09
CA LEU A 64 -34.31 0.12 -19.43
C LEU A 64 -35.41 -0.95 -19.35
#